data_AF-A0A4Y2J1T3-F1
#
_entry.id   AF-A0A4Y2J1T3-F1
#
_cell.length_a   1.000
_cell.length_b   1.000
_cell.length_c   1.000
_cell.angle_alpha   90.00
_cell.angle_beta   90.00
_cell.angle_gamma   90.00
#
_symmetry.space_group_name_H-M   'P 1'
#
loop_
_entity.id
_entity.type
_entity.pdbx_description
1 polymer ?
#
loop_
_entity_poly.entity_id
_entity_poly.type
_entity_poly.pdbx_seq_one_letter_code
_entity_poly.pdbx_strand_id
1 'polypeptide(L)'
;MLPLELATLAVLCILTSNLYPSSPLTLHTSLQAVAVQVHAITLVTVCSVYLLPHDVIDHHVLDNLIDQLPAPFLLLGDFNGHSALWGSDVTNSRGRQTERFISNNCLCMLNNDEKTYFHEPTRTFHSLDLAICSPTLMPLLDFNVGSDLYNSDHFPLIVSYADSGGAIQYPPRYLFQRADWEKFMKLANVTESMVCTEDITEAVQNIVDCIINAANNTIPKSSTRLRKFRRPWWNEACSNSPREEKKLWNIFRRYPTTENHVAFKRAKALARRIRRRSQRESWINFISFITSSISSKQLWKKVKAIVNFPFLF
;
A
#
# COMPACT_ATOMS: atom_id res chain seq x y z
N MET A 1 1.22 1.26 33.26
CA MET A 1 1.59 -0.14 33.05
C MET A 1 0.30 -0.94 32.97
N LEU A 2 -0.12 -1.27 31.75
CA LEU A 2 -1.13 -2.28 31.46
C LEU A 2 -0.36 -3.45 30.83
N PRO A 3 -0.54 -4.69 31.28
CA PRO A 3 0.16 -5.82 30.70
C PRO A 3 -0.38 -6.08 29.30
N LEU A 4 0.48 -5.94 28.29
CA LEU A 4 0.22 -6.50 26.96
C LEU A 4 0.37 -8.02 27.07
N GLU A 5 -0.75 -8.73 27.13
CA GLU A 5 -0.79 -10.11 26.64
C GLU A 5 -0.61 -10.06 25.12
N LEU A 6 0.59 -10.43 24.66
CA LEU A 6 0.90 -10.68 23.27
C LEU A 6 0.21 -11.99 22.84
N ALA A 7 -1.10 -11.93 22.62
CA ALA A 7 -1.71 -12.76 21.60
C ALA A 7 -1.32 -12.15 20.25
N THR A 8 -0.52 -12.88 19.47
CA THR A 8 -0.19 -12.55 18.08
C THR A 8 -1.45 -12.62 17.21
N LEU A 9 -2.33 -11.63 17.35
CA LEU A 9 -3.35 -11.34 16.36
C LEU A 9 -2.66 -10.55 15.26
N ALA A 10 -2.51 -11.15 14.08
CA ALA A 10 -2.13 -10.42 12.89
C ALA A 10 -3.18 -9.31 12.69
N VAL A 11 -2.80 -8.05 12.90
CA VAL A 11 -3.68 -6.92 12.61
C VAL A 11 -3.60 -6.68 11.11
N LEU A 12 -4.63 -7.10 10.38
CA LEU A 12 -4.78 -6.77 8.97
C LEU A 12 -5.12 -5.28 8.85
N CYS A 13 -4.38 -4.55 8.02
CA CYS A 13 -4.63 -3.14 7.79
C CYS A 13 -4.39 -2.75 6.33
N ILE A 14 -5.16 -1.78 5.86
CA ILE A 14 -4.91 -1.14 4.56
C ILE A 14 -4.50 0.29 4.82
N LEU A 15 -3.32 0.66 4.32
CA LEU A 15 -2.85 2.04 4.31
C LEU A 15 -3.19 2.68 2.97
N THR A 16 -4.13 3.61 2.96
CA THR A 16 -4.41 4.41 1.77
C THR A 16 -3.60 5.70 1.75
N SER A 17 -3.22 6.10 0.54
CA SER A 17 -2.61 7.41 0.34
C SER A 17 -3.68 8.50 0.41
N ASN A 18 -3.44 9.55 1.19
CA ASN A 18 -4.30 10.74 1.23
C ASN A 18 -4.42 11.48 -0.13
N LEU A 19 -3.74 10.99 -1.18
CA LEU A 19 -3.78 11.53 -2.54
C LEU A 19 -5.02 11.12 -3.31
N TYR A 20 -5.57 9.96 -3.00
CA TYR A 20 -6.75 9.43 -3.65
C TYR A 20 -7.89 9.44 -2.63
N PRO A 21 -9.08 9.94 -3.00
CA PRO A 21 -10.26 9.76 -2.17
C PRO A 21 -10.46 8.28 -1.88
N SER A 22 -10.59 7.94 -0.61
CA SER A 22 -10.82 6.57 -0.19
C SER A 22 -11.81 6.52 0.96
N SER A 23 -12.68 5.51 0.96
CA SER A 23 -13.63 5.27 2.05
C SER A 23 -13.53 3.81 2.52
N PRO A 24 -13.42 3.55 3.83
CA PRO A 24 -13.42 2.19 4.33
C PRO A 24 -14.78 1.54 4.07
N LEU A 25 -14.76 0.26 3.72
CA LEU A 25 -15.96 -0.55 3.52
C LEU A 25 -16.11 -1.49 4.72
N THR A 26 -17.25 -1.40 5.42
CA THR A 26 -17.55 -2.30 6.53
C THR A 26 -17.94 -3.67 5.97
N LEU A 27 -17.26 -4.71 6.44
CA LEU A 27 -17.52 -6.10 6.07
C LEU A 27 -18.17 -6.84 7.25
N HIS A 28 -19.22 -7.59 6.95
CA HIS A 28 -19.89 -8.51 7.85
C HIS A 28 -19.38 -9.93 7.53
N THR A 29 -18.22 -10.28 8.06
CA THR A 29 -17.59 -11.58 7.85
C THR A 29 -16.87 -12.05 9.11
N SER A 30 -16.74 -13.36 9.29
CA SER A 30 -15.90 -13.96 10.32
C SER A 30 -14.43 -14.04 9.91
N LEU A 31 -14.10 -13.76 8.64
CA LEU A 31 -12.73 -13.76 8.14
C LEU A 31 -11.96 -12.53 8.63
N GLN A 32 -10.64 -12.68 8.74
CA GLN A 32 -9.77 -11.53 8.90
C GLN A 32 -9.68 -10.82 7.54
N ALA A 33 -10.59 -9.88 7.30
CA ALA A 33 -10.67 -9.12 6.06
C ALA A 33 -10.96 -7.65 6.34
N VAL A 34 -10.34 -6.77 5.56
CA VAL A 34 -10.63 -5.33 5.55
C VAL A 34 -10.76 -4.87 4.11
N ALA A 35 -11.67 -3.95 3.84
CA ALA A 35 -11.86 -3.41 2.50
C ALA A 35 -11.93 -1.89 2.50
N VAL A 36 -11.54 -1.31 1.37
CA VAL A 36 -11.58 0.12 1.12
C VAL A 36 -11.96 0.36 -0.33
N GLN A 37 -12.81 1.34 -0.60
CA GLN A 37 -12.98 1.86 -1.95
C GLN A 37 -12.01 3.00 -2.18
N VAL A 38 -11.29 2.96 -3.29
CA VAL A 38 -10.33 3.99 -3.68
C VAL A 38 -10.68 4.52 -5.06
N HIS A 39 -10.77 5.84 -5.18
CA HIS A 39 -10.94 6.50 -6.46
C HIS A 39 -9.56 6.87 -7.03
N ALA A 40 -9.01 5.98 -7.87
CA ALA A 40 -7.74 6.19 -8.55
C ALA A 40 -8.00 6.75 -9.96
N ILE A 41 -7.93 5.89 -10.99
CA ILE A 41 -8.38 6.21 -12.35
C ILE A 41 -9.89 5.98 -12.46
N THR A 42 -10.33 4.86 -11.90
CA THR A 42 -11.73 4.50 -11.69
C THR A 42 -11.95 4.19 -10.21
N LEU A 43 -13.21 4.10 -9.78
CA LEU A 43 -13.56 3.59 -8.46
C LEU A 43 -13.30 2.09 -8.41
N VAL A 44 -12.41 1.66 -7.51
CA VAL A 44 -12.06 0.25 -7.31
C VAL A 44 -12.17 -0.09 -5.83
N THR A 45 -12.76 -1.23 -5.53
CA THR A 45 -12.75 -1.80 -4.18
C THR A 45 -11.51 -2.64 -3.99
N VAL A 46 -10.72 -2.40 -2.94
CA VAL A 46 -9.59 -3.24 -2.56
C VAL A 46 -9.93 -3.92 -1.25
N CYS A 47 -9.98 -5.24 -1.27
CA CYS A 47 -10.15 -6.09 -0.11
C CYS A 47 -8.84 -6.80 0.18
N SER A 48 -8.36 -6.68 1.41
CA SER A 48 -7.29 -7.51 1.94
C SER A 48 -7.90 -8.62 2.79
N VAL A 49 -7.39 -9.85 2.68
CA VAL A 49 -7.85 -11.00 3.46
C VAL A 49 -6.65 -11.80 4.00
N TYR A 50 -6.81 -12.38 5.19
CA TYR A 50 -5.87 -13.33 5.77
C TYR A 50 -6.63 -14.59 6.19
N LEU A 51 -6.30 -15.73 5.57
CA LEU A 51 -6.89 -17.01 5.91
C LEU A 51 -5.91 -17.78 6.78
N LEU A 52 -6.28 -18.13 8.01
CA LEU A 52 -5.40 -18.91 8.89
C LEU A 52 -5.12 -20.30 8.29
N PRO A 53 -3.87 -20.80 8.42
CA PRO A 53 -3.42 -22.02 7.76
C PRO A 53 -4.15 -23.31 8.19
N HIS A 54 -4.79 -23.31 9.36
CA HIS A 54 -5.45 -24.48 9.93
C HIS A 54 -6.97 -24.32 10.10
N ASP A 55 -7.52 -23.18 9.68
CA ASP A 55 -8.95 -22.96 9.77
C ASP A 55 -9.70 -23.79 8.74
N VAL A 56 -10.86 -24.31 9.13
CA VAL A 56 -11.82 -24.87 8.19
C VAL A 56 -12.77 -23.74 7.83
N ILE A 57 -12.66 -23.25 6.60
CA ILE A 57 -13.52 -22.17 6.11
C ILE A 57 -14.62 -22.81 5.28
N ASP A 58 -15.88 -22.48 5.55
CA ASP A 58 -16.98 -22.88 4.69
C ASP A 58 -16.91 -22.07 3.38
N HIS A 59 -17.19 -22.73 2.25
CA HIS A 59 -17.22 -22.11 0.92
C HIS A 59 -18.12 -20.86 0.91
N HIS A 60 -19.27 -20.93 1.59
CA HIS A 60 -20.23 -19.82 1.67
C HIS A 60 -19.65 -18.57 2.34
N VAL A 61 -18.63 -18.69 3.20
CA VAL A 61 -18.03 -17.54 3.88
C VAL A 61 -17.20 -16.69 2.92
N LEU A 62 -16.52 -17.32 1.96
CA LEU A 62 -15.77 -16.60 0.91
C LEU A 62 -16.72 -15.97 -0.11
N ASP A 63 -17.80 -16.67 -0.47
CA ASP A 63 -18.84 -16.14 -1.37
C ASP A 63 -19.53 -14.92 -0.72
N ASN A 64 -19.95 -15.03 0.54
CA ASN A 64 -20.51 -13.92 1.31
C ASN A 64 -19.54 -12.73 1.43
N LEU A 65 -18.22 -12.96 1.43
CA LEU A 65 -17.23 -11.88 1.47
C LEU A 65 -17.27 -11.08 0.17
N ILE A 66 -17.24 -11.74 -0.99
CA ILE A 66 -17.21 -11.04 -2.28
C ILE A 66 -18.55 -10.42 -2.66
N ASP A 67 -19.67 -10.98 -2.21
CA ASP A 67 -21.00 -10.40 -2.41
C ASP A 67 -21.12 -9.02 -1.76
N GLN A 68 -20.29 -8.74 -0.76
CA GLN A 68 -20.21 -7.44 -0.08
C GLN A 68 -19.27 -6.46 -0.80
N LEU A 69 -18.47 -6.89 -1.77
CA LEU A 69 -17.48 -6.04 -2.46
C LEU A 69 -18.08 -5.42 -3.73
N PRO A 70 -18.26 -4.10 -3.78
CA PRO A 70 -18.73 -3.46 -5.01
C PRO A 70 -17.71 -3.64 -6.13
N ALA A 71 -18.18 -4.13 -7.28
CA ALA A 71 -17.36 -4.29 -8.46
C ALA A 71 -17.02 -2.91 -9.10
N PRO A 72 -15.85 -2.78 -9.75
CA PRO A 72 -14.78 -3.77 -9.81
C PRO A 72 -13.97 -3.85 -8.51
N PHE A 73 -13.44 -5.03 -8.18
CA PHE A 73 -12.66 -5.24 -6.96
C PHE A 73 -11.35 -6.02 -7.17
N LEU A 74 -10.42 -5.79 -6.25
CA LEU A 74 -9.20 -6.55 -6.03
C LEU A 74 -9.27 -7.23 -4.66
N LEU A 75 -9.03 -8.53 -4.63
CA LEU A 75 -8.90 -9.35 -3.43
C LEU A 75 -7.45 -9.79 -3.30
N LEU A 76 -6.75 -9.29 -2.28
CA LEU A 76 -5.33 -9.52 -2.04
C LEU A 76 -5.14 -10.16 -0.67
N GLY A 77 -4.26 -11.15 -0.54
CA GLY A 77 -4.10 -11.76 0.78
C GLY A 77 -3.24 -12.99 0.83
N ASP A 78 -2.97 -13.43 2.05
CA ASP A 78 -2.40 -14.74 2.31
C ASP A 78 -3.54 -15.75 2.48
N PHE A 79 -3.63 -16.68 1.54
CA PHE A 79 -4.67 -17.71 1.50
C PHE A 79 -4.23 -19.00 2.21
N ASN A 80 -2.95 -19.11 2.59
CA ASN A 80 -2.34 -20.33 3.15
C ASN A 80 -2.70 -21.61 2.38
N GLY A 81 -2.89 -21.49 1.07
CA GLY A 81 -3.31 -22.56 0.17
C GLY A 81 -2.23 -22.89 -0.85
N HIS A 82 -2.02 -24.19 -1.08
CA HIS A 82 -1.12 -24.68 -2.12
C HIS A 82 -1.94 -25.17 -3.31
N SER A 83 -1.67 -24.65 -4.49
CA SER A 83 -2.22 -25.12 -5.76
C SER A 83 -1.21 -24.98 -6.89
N ALA A 84 -1.26 -25.92 -7.82
CA ALA A 84 -0.57 -25.83 -9.10
C ALA A 84 -1.00 -24.60 -9.93
N LEU A 85 -2.21 -24.06 -9.74
CA LEU A 85 -2.68 -22.87 -10.47
C LEU A 85 -1.82 -21.63 -10.20
N TRP A 86 -1.23 -21.50 -9.02
CA TRP A 86 -0.35 -20.37 -8.65
C TRP A 86 1.06 -20.83 -8.28
N GLY A 87 1.52 -21.93 -8.88
CA GLY A 87 2.92 -22.33 -8.85
C GLY A 87 3.35 -23.15 -7.64
N SER A 88 2.44 -23.84 -6.94
CA SER A 88 2.81 -24.88 -5.96
C SER A 88 2.96 -26.26 -6.62
N ASP A 89 3.86 -27.09 -6.11
CA ASP A 89 4.08 -28.45 -6.64
C ASP A 89 2.92 -29.42 -6.34
N VAL A 90 2.09 -29.07 -5.35
CA VAL A 90 0.94 -29.85 -4.89
C VAL A 90 -0.28 -28.96 -4.71
N THR A 91 -1.47 -29.53 -4.97
CA THR A 91 -2.75 -28.90 -4.61
C THR A 91 -3.29 -29.51 -3.33
N ASN A 92 -3.28 -28.74 -2.23
CA ASN A 92 -3.87 -29.16 -0.96
C ASN A 92 -5.37 -28.86 -0.89
N SER A 93 -6.04 -29.25 0.21
CA SER A 93 -7.47 -29.01 0.41
C SER A 93 -7.84 -27.53 0.35
N ARG A 94 -7.05 -26.68 1.01
CA ARG A 94 -7.20 -25.22 0.99
C ARG A 94 -7.07 -24.65 -0.42
N GLY A 95 -6.04 -25.06 -1.16
CA GLY A 95 -5.84 -24.64 -2.54
C GLY A 95 -7.02 -25.03 -3.42
N ARG A 96 -7.47 -26.29 -3.35
CA ARG A 96 -8.65 -26.74 -4.11
C ARG A 96 -9.93 -25.96 -3.77
N GLN A 97 -10.09 -25.57 -2.51
CA GLN A 97 -11.19 -24.70 -2.10
C GLN A 97 -11.08 -23.32 -2.78
N THR A 98 -9.90 -22.71 -2.77
CA THR A 98 -9.66 -21.41 -3.41
C THR A 98 -9.81 -21.49 -4.94
N GLU A 99 -9.36 -22.57 -5.59
CA GLU A 99 -9.57 -22.82 -7.02
C GLU A 99 -11.07 -22.80 -7.37
N ARG A 100 -11.88 -23.53 -6.59
CA ARG A 100 -13.34 -23.57 -6.76
C ARG A 100 -13.98 -22.22 -6.53
N PHE A 101 -13.56 -21.51 -5.49
CA PHE A 101 -14.04 -20.16 -5.18
C PHE A 101 -13.77 -19.18 -6.34
N ILE A 102 -12.56 -19.21 -6.93
CA ILE A 102 -12.21 -18.39 -8.11
C ILE A 102 -13.10 -18.78 -9.29
N SER A 103 -13.24 -20.08 -9.58
CA SER A 103 -13.99 -20.58 -10.72
C SER A 103 -15.50 -20.29 -10.62
N ASN A 104 -16.11 -20.52 -9.46
CA ASN A 104 -17.56 -20.37 -9.26
C ASN A 104 -17.99 -18.91 -9.36
N ASN A 105 -17.11 -17.98 -8.99
CA ASN A 105 -17.39 -16.54 -8.98
C ASN A 105 -16.80 -15.81 -10.19
N CYS A 106 -16.33 -16.56 -11.20
CA CYS A 106 -15.75 -16.02 -12.44
C CYS A 106 -14.65 -14.98 -12.19
N LEU A 107 -13.80 -15.21 -11.18
CA LEU A 107 -12.71 -14.30 -10.83
C LEU A 107 -11.45 -14.58 -11.64
N CYS A 108 -10.61 -13.57 -11.80
CA CYS A 108 -9.33 -13.70 -12.48
C CYS A 108 -8.18 -13.66 -11.48
N MET A 109 -7.18 -14.51 -11.69
CA MET A 109 -5.97 -14.55 -10.87
C MET A 109 -4.81 -13.88 -11.60
N LEU A 110 -4.08 -13.03 -10.89
CA LEU A 110 -2.96 -12.24 -11.43
C LEU A 110 -1.60 -12.92 -11.22
N ASN A 111 -1.50 -13.88 -10.30
CA ASN A 111 -0.26 -14.59 -9.98
C ASN A 111 0.37 -15.26 -11.23
N ASN A 112 1.71 -15.24 -11.29
CA ASN A 112 2.53 -15.71 -12.42
C ASN A 112 3.56 -16.78 -12.00
N ASP A 113 3.17 -17.69 -11.11
CA ASP A 113 4.01 -18.76 -10.51
C ASP A 113 5.23 -18.31 -9.68
N GLU A 114 5.46 -17.00 -9.56
CA GLU A 114 6.49 -16.48 -8.67
C GLU A 114 6.20 -16.82 -7.20
N LYS A 115 7.26 -17.13 -6.46
CA LYS A 115 7.16 -17.51 -5.04
C LYS A 115 6.97 -16.27 -4.16
N THR A 116 5.95 -16.29 -3.32
CA THR A 116 5.53 -15.17 -2.47
C THR A 116 5.96 -15.31 -1.02
N TYR A 117 6.44 -16.48 -0.61
CA TYR A 117 6.84 -16.78 0.76
C TYR A 117 8.19 -17.50 0.82
N PHE A 118 9.03 -17.16 1.80
CA PHE A 118 10.28 -17.84 2.11
C PHE A 118 10.22 -18.47 3.50
N HIS A 119 10.20 -19.81 3.54
CA HIS A 119 10.25 -20.57 4.78
C HIS A 119 11.70 -20.74 5.23
N GLU A 120 12.16 -19.87 6.14
CA GLU A 120 13.55 -19.85 6.62
C GLU A 120 14.05 -21.20 7.18
N PRO A 121 13.28 -21.96 7.99
CA PRO A 121 13.76 -23.21 8.59
C PRO A 121 14.16 -24.27 7.57
N THR A 122 13.33 -24.49 6.54
CA THR A 122 13.60 -25.47 5.47
C THR A 122 14.34 -24.86 4.29
N ARG A 123 14.46 -23.52 4.25
CA ARG A 123 15.05 -22.75 3.15
C ARG A 123 14.33 -22.95 1.82
N THR A 124 13.02 -23.16 1.88
CA THR A 124 12.16 -23.38 0.70
C THR A 124 11.32 -22.14 0.41
N PHE A 125 10.83 -22.07 -0.83
CA PHE A 125 10.01 -20.97 -1.31
C PHE A 125 8.64 -21.49 -1.72
N HIS A 126 7.58 -20.80 -1.30
CA HIS A 126 6.19 -21.18 -1.53
C HIS A 126 5.39 -20.01 -2.10
N SER A 127 4.21 -20.31 -2.64
CA SER A 127 3.27 -19.31 -3.16
C SER A 127 1.98 -19.43 -2.37
N LEU A 128 1.81 -18.53 -1.41
CA LEU A 128 0.70 -18.52 -0.45
C LEU A 128 -0.17 -17.25 -0.60
N ASP A 129 0.45 -16.17 -1.07
CA ASP A 129 -0.18 -14.88 -1.25
C ASP A 129 -0.78 -14.78 -2.66
N LEU A 130 -2.05 -14.41 -2.76
CA LEU A 130 -2.77 -14.31 -4.02
C LEU A 130 -3.23 -12.88 -4.30
N ALA A 131 -3.24 -12.55 -5.58
CA ALA A 131 -3.88 -11.37 -6.12
C ALA A 131 -4.97 -11.80 -7.10
N ILE A 132 -6.23 -11.60 -6.71
CA ILE A 132 -7.43 -11.99 -7.44
C ILE A 132 -8.21 -10.72 -7.78
N CYS A 133 -8.82 -10.64 -8.96
CA CYS A 133 -9.54 -9.45 -9.40
C CYS A 133 -10.84 -9.79 -10.13
N SER A 134 -11.74 -8.81 -10.20
CA SER A 134 -12.86 -8.86 -11.15
C SER A 134 -12.35 -8.88 -12.59
N PRO A 135 -13.02 -9.60 -13.52
CA PRO A 135 -12.57 -9.72 -14.92
C PRO A 135 -12.33 -8.40 -15.64
N THR A 136 -13.08 -7.36 -15.29
CA THR A 136 -12.95 -6.00 -15.86
C THR A 136 -11.62 -5.32 -15.52
N LEU A 137 -10.94 -5.72 -14.45
CA LEU A 137 -9.63 -5.18 -14.07
C LEU A 137 -8.46 -5.94 -14.69
N MET A 138 -8.63 -7.23 -15.03
CA MET A 138 -7.56 -8.09 -15.54
C MET A 138 -6.74 -7.45 -16.69
N PRO A 139 -7.34 -6.88 -17.76
CA PRO A 139 -6.56 -6.30 -18.85
C PRO A 139 -5.91 -4.95 -18.50
N LEU A 140 -6.27 -4.35 -17.36
CA LEU A 140 -5.79 -3.03 -16.95
C LEU A 140 -4.63 -3.12 -15.96
N LEU A 141 -4.29 -4.31 -15.47
CA LEU A 141 -3.36 -4.50 -14.37
C LEU A 141 -2.12 -5.31 -14.78
N ASP A 142 -0.98 -4.87 -14.29
CA ASP A 142 0.26 -5.62 -14.24
C ASP A 142 0.48 -6.18 -12.83
N PHE A 143 1.10 -7.35 -12.76
CA PHE A 143 1.43 -8.03 -11.52
C PHE A 143 2.90 -8.45 -11.51
N ASN A 144 3.57 -8.20 -10.38
CA ASN A 144 4.94 -8.68 -10.13
C ASN A 144 5.13 -9.01 -8.65
N VAL A 145 5.99 -9.97 -8.34
CA VAL A 145 6.44 -10.22 -6.96
C VAL A 145 7.73 -9.46 -6.69
N GLY A 146 7.79 -8.77 -5.55
CA GLY A 146 8.97 -8.02 -5.14
C GLY A 146 10.21 -8.91 -4.98
N SER A 147 11.37 -8.41 -5.38
CA SER A 147 12.63 -9.17 -5.28
C SER A 147 13.24 -9.30 -3.86
N ASP A 148 12.68 -8.56 -2.89
CA ASP A 148 13.21 -8.40 -1.53
C ASP A 148 12.09 -8.64 -0.52
N LEU A 149 12.44 -9.24 0.62
CA LEU A 149 11.55 -9.59 1.72
C LEU A 149 11.28 -8.41 2.67
N TYR A 150 12.09 -7.34 2.62
CA TYR A 150 11.91 -6.15 3.48
C TYR A 150 11.84 -6.43 5.00
N ASN A 151 12.51 -7.50 5.46
CA ASN A 151 12.49 -8.00 6.84
C ASN A 151 11.26 -8.82 7.24
N SER A 152 10.36 -9.12 6.31
CA SER A 152 9.37 -10.20 6.40
C SER A 152 10.00 -11.52 5.92
N ASP A 153 9.18 -12.56 5.94
CA ASP A 153 9.27 -13.84 5.28
C ASP A 153 8.39 -13.90 4.01
N HIS A 154 7.46 -12.96 3.83
CA HIS A 154 6.69 -12.78 2.60
C HIS A 154 7.34 -11.74 1.67
N PHE A 155 7.25 -12.00 0.36
CA PHE A 155 7.55 -11.03 -0.68
C PHE A 155 6.33 -10.16 -0.95
N PRO A 156 6.50 -8.85 -1.16
CA PRO A 156 5.37 -8.00 -1.46
C PRO A 156 4.82 -8.30 -2.85
N LEU A 157 3.50 -8.44 -2.95
CA LEU A 157 2.78 -8.43 -4.22
C LEU A 157 2.66 -6.99 -4.71
N ILE A 158 3.04 -6.74 -5.96
CA ILE A 158 2.97 -5.42 -6.59
C ILE A 158 1.97 -5.50 -7.74
N VAL A 159 0.83 -4.84 -7.54
CA VAL A 159 -0.20 -4.66 -8.57
C VAL A 159 -0.19 -3.21 -9.02
N SER A 160 -0.06 -2.97 -10.32
CA SER A 160 -0.04 -1.64 -10.93
C SER A 160 -0.95 -1.59 -12.15
N TYR A 161 -1.36 -0.40 -12.58
CA TYR A 161 -2.05 -0.27 -13.86
C TYR A 161 -1.05 -0.47 -15.01
N ALA A 162 -1.42 -1.21 -16.06
CA ALA A 162 -0.54 -1.50 -17.19
C ALA A 162 -0.07 -0.23 -17.92
N ASP A 163 -0.90 0.81 -17.96
CA ASP A 163 -0.57 2.11 -18.58
C ASP A 163 0.19 3.07 -17.62
N SER A 164 0.65 2.58 -16.46
CA SER A 164 1.32 3.42 -15.45
C SER A 164 2.80 3.70 -15.71
N GLY A 165 3.30 3.43 -16.92
CA GLY A 165 4.70 3.64 -17.33
C GLY A 165 5.20 5.10 -17.27
N GLY A 166 4.32 6.07 -16.96
CA GLY A 166 4.68 7.45 -16.68
C GLY A 166 5.25 7.67 -15.27
N ALA A 167 6.05 8.73 -15.09
CA ALA A 167 6.47 9.14 -13.75
C ALA A 167 5.25 9.34 -12.84
N ILE A 168 5.25 8.76 -11.63
CA ILE A 168 4.17 8.94 -10.63
C ILE A 168 3.95 10.44 -10.42
N GLN A 169 2.88 10.97 -11.03
CA GLN A 169 2.42 12.33 -10.80
C GLN A 169 1.33 12.28 -9.74
N TYR A 170 1.47 13.13 -8.73
CA TYR A 170 0.42 13.27 -7.74
C TYR A 170 -0.74 14.08 -8.31
N PRO A 171 -1.99 13.62 -8.13
CA PRO A 171 -3.14 14.42 -8.53
C PRO A 171 -3.06 15.78 -7.83
N PRO A 172 -3.15 16.88 -8.59
CA PRO A 172 -3.02 18.22 -8.03
C PRO A 172 -4.20 18.49 -7.08
N ARG A 173 -3.91 18.89 -5.84
CA ARG A 173 -4.93 19.18 -4.82
C ARG A 173 -5.17 20.68 -4.68
N TYR A 174 -6.42 21.07 -4.40
CA TYR A 174 -6.74 22.45 -4.08
C TYR A 174 -6.06 22.90 -2.78
N LEU A 175 -5.37 24.05 -2.84
CA LEU A 175 -4.75 24.68 -1.68
C LEU A 175 -5.73 25.71 -1.10
N PHE A 176 -6.74 25.23 -0.35
CA PHE A 176 -7.81 26.08 0.22
C PHE A 176 -7.30 27.25 1.08
N GLN A 177 -6.11 27.11 1.70
CA GLN A 177 -5.46 28.19 2.45
C GLN A 177 -5.00 29.38 1.57
N ARG A 178 -4.97 29.20 0.26
CA ARG A 178 -4.60 30.20 -0.75
C ARG A 178 -5.76 30.56 -1.68
N ALA A 179 -6.96 30.12 -1.36
CA ALA A 179 -8.15 30.40 -2.15
C ALA A 179 -8.50 31.88 -2.07
N ASP A 180 -8.86 32.47 -3.22
CA ASP A 180 -9.58 33.74 -3.26
C ASP A 180 -11.07 33.45 -3.07
N TRP A 181 -11.50 33.44 -1.81
CA TRP A 181 -12.88 33.11 -1.44
C TRP A 181 -13.89 34.13 -1.93
N GLU A 182 -13.51 35.41 -2.04
CA GLU A 182 -14.40 36.46 -2.53
C GLU A 182 -14.69 36.25 -4.02
N LYS A 183 -13.65 35.98 -4.81
CA LYS A 183 -13.81 35.64 -6.23
C LYS A 183 -14.52 34.30 -6.40
N PHE A 184 -14.26 33.32 -5.53
CA PHE A 184 -14.96 32.03 -5.57
C PHE A 184 -16.47 32.22 -5.37
N MET A 185 -16.90 32.99 -4.35
CA MET A 185 -18.32 33.25 -4.12
C MET A 185 -18.99 33.93 -5.32
N LYS A 186 -18.29 34.85 -6.00
CA LYS A 186 -18.81 35.50 -7.20
C LYS A 186 -18.97 34.54 -8.39
N LEU A 187 -18.03 33.60 -8.55
CA LEU A 187 -18.03 32.66 -9.67
C LEU A 187 -18.87 31.40 -9.44
N ALA A 188 -19.00 30.95 -8.19
CA ALA A 188 -19.79 29.78 -7.80
C ALA A 188 -21.28 30.12 -7.59
N ASN A 189 -21.77 31.16 -8.29
CA ASN A 189 -23.15 31.60 -8.18
C ASN A 189 -24.06 30.70 -9.02
N VAL A 190 -24.84 29.86 -8.35
CA VAL A 190 -25.83 28.99 -9.00
C VAL A 190 -27.05 29.83 -9.36
N THR A 191 -27.38 29.90 -10.66
CA THR A 191 -28.56 30.61 -11.15
C THR A 191 -29.75 29.68 -11.31
N GLU A 192 -30.96 30.22 -11.26
CA GLU A 192 -32.21 29.47 -11.42
C GLU A 192 -32.26 28.72 -12.76
N SER A 193 -31.69 29.31 -13.82
CA SER A 193 -31.55 28.69 -15.14
C SER A 193 -30.69 27.43 -15.17
N MET A 194 -29.78 27.23 -14.20
CA MET A 194 -28.95 26.03 -14.11
C MET A 194 -29.71 24.83 -13.54
N VAL A 195 -30.84 25.10 -12.87
CA VAL A 195 -31.65 24.10 -12.16
C VAL A 195 -32.99 23.86 -12.85
N CYS A 196 -33.45 24.81 -13.68
CA CYS A 196 -34.64 24.67 -14.53
C CYS A 196 -34.35 23.83 -15.79
N THR A 197 -33.94 22.58 -15.60
CA THR A 197 -33.83 21.56 -16.66
C THR A 197 -34.91 20.49 -16.47
N GLU A 198 -35.32 19.85 -17.56
CA GLU A 198 -36.30 18.75 -17.48
C GLU A 198 -35.70 17.49 -16.84
N ASP A 199 -34.37 17.32 -16.93
CA ASP A 199 -33.62 16.23 -16.32
C ASP A 199 -32.88 16.71 -15.06
N ILE A 200 -33.11 16.01 -13.95
CA ILE A 200 -32.45 16.23 -12.66
C ILE A 200 -30.94 15.96 -12.77
N THR A 201 -30.55 14.97 -13.58
CA THR A 201 -29.14 14.62 -13.79
C THR A 201 -28.38 15.77 -14.43
N GLU A 202 -29.01 16.45 -15.40
CA GLU A 202 -28.46 17.62 -16.06
C GLU A 202 -28.35 18.82 -15.09
N ALA A 203 -29.38 19.08 -14.29
CA ALA A 203 -29.33 20.12 -13.25
C ALA A 203 -28.17 19.89 -12.26
N VAL A 204 -28.01 18.66 -11.78
CA VAL A 204 -26.91 18.30 -10.87
C VAL A 204 -25.56 18.52 -11.53
N GLN A 205 -25.40 18.09 -12.79
CA GLN A 205 -24.15 18.27 -13.53
C GLN A 205 -23.81 19.75 -13.72
N ASN A 206 -24.79 20.59 -14.06
CA ASN A 206 -24.62 22.04 -14.20
C ASN A 206 -24.11 22.70 -12.91
N ILE A 207 -24.66 22.29 -11.76
CA ILE A 207 -24.23 22.79 -10.44
C ILE A 207 -22.80 22.32 -10.13
N VAL A 208 -22.50 21.03 -10.36
CA VAL A 208 -21.17 20.46 -10.14
C VAL A 208 -20.12 21.18 -10.98
N ASP A 209 -20.41 21.42 -12.26
CA ASP A 209 -19.51 22.11 -13.18
C ASP A 209 -19.31 23.58 -12.80
N CYS A 210 -20.36 24.28 -12.36
CA CYS A 210 -20.26 25.64 -11.81
C CYS A 210 -19.25 25.70 -10.66
N ILE A 211 -19.41 24.81 -9.67
CA ILE A 211 -18.56 24.76 -8.47
C ILE A 211 -17.13 24.39 -8.83
N ILE A 212 -16.93 23.36 -9.67
CA ILE A 212 -15.61 22.90 -10.09
C ILE A 212 -14.89 24.00 -10.90
N ASN A 213 -15.60 24.69 -11.81
CA ASN A 213 -15.03 25.77 -12.61
C ASN A 213 -14.66 26.98 -11.74
N ALA A 214 -15.51 27.37 -10.80
CA ALA A 214 -15.17 28.41 -9.84
C ALA A 214 -13.91 28.03 -9.04
N ALA A 215 -13.84 26.80 -8.52
CA ALA A 215 -12.69 26.32 -7.76
C ALA A 215 -11.39 26.32 -8.59
N ASN A 216 -11.46 25.85 -9.84
CA ASN A 216 -10.32 25.85 -10.76
C ASN A 216 -9.77 27.26 -11.03
N ASN A 217 -10.62 28.28 -11.03
CA ASN A 217 -10.26 29.66 -11.34
C ASN A 217 -9.75 30.46 -10.14
N THR A 218 -10.06 30.04 -8.91
CA THR A 218 -9.82 30.86 -7.70
C THR A 218 -8.99 30.14 -6.64
N ILE A 219 -8.84 28.82 -6.73
CA ILE A 219 -8.10 28.02 -5.77
C ILE A 219 -6.88 27.42 -6.46
N PRO A 220 -5.66 27.93 -6.16
CA PRO A 220 -4.44 27.36 -6.71
C PRO A 220 -4.30 25.88 -6.34
N LYS A 221 -3.82 25.07 -7.28
CA LYS A 221 -3.54 23.65 -7.02
C LYS A 221 -2.08 23.41 -6.60
N SER A 222 -1.86 22.35 -5.85
CA SER A 222 -0.53 21.91 -5.43
C SER A 222 0.32 21.45 -6.61
N SER A 223 1.65 21.56 -6.49
CA SER A 223 2.57 20.99 -7.48
C SER A 223 2.40 19.47 -7.56
N THR A 224 2.42 18.95 -8.78
CA THR A 224 2.43 17.50 -9.06
C THR A 224 3.82 16.87 -8.82
N ARG A 225 4.84 17.70 -8.55
CA ARG A 225 6.22 17.23 -8.35
C ARG A 225 6.36 16.51 -7.01
N LEU A 226 7.02 15.35 -7.06
CA LEU A 226 7.43 14.59 -5.89
C LEU A 226 8.34 15.44 -5.01
N ARG A 227 7.87 15.77 -3.80
CA ARG A 227 8.74 16.33 -2.77
C ARG A 227 9.71 15.24 -2.35
N LYS A 228 11.01 15.41 -2.65
CA LYS A 228 12.05 14.52 -2.15
C LYS A 228 12.08 14.57 -0.64
N PHE A 229 11.70 13.47 0.01
CA PHE A 229 11.94 13.30 1.44
C PHE A 229 13.44 13.27 1.66
N ARG A 230 13.97 14.28 2.37
CA ARG A 230 15.37 14.28 2.78
C ARG A 230 15.49 13.33 3.97
N ARG A 231 16.41 12.37 3.91
CA ARG A 231 16.77 11.49 5.03
C ARG A 231 18.12 11.96 5.56
N PRO A 232 18.19 12.79 6.61
CA PRO A 232 19.45 13.41 7.06
C PRO A 232 20.49 12.40 7.52
N TRP A 233 20.04 11.23 7.96
CA TRP A 233 20.88 10.11 8.38
C TRP A 233 21.39 9.23 7.22
N TRP A 234 20.93 9.46 5.99
CA TRP A 234 21.30 8.63 4.85
C TRP A 234 22.67 9.04 4.30
N ASN A 235 23.64 8.14 4.40
CA ASN A 235 25.01 8.33 3.91
C ASN A 235 25.40 7.24 2.90
N GLU A 236 26.65 7.26 2.46
CA GLU A 236 27.17 6.28 1.50
C GLU A 236 27.10 4.83 2.03
N ALA A 237 27.43 4.61 3.30
CA ALA A 237 27.32 3.28 3.93
C ALA A 237 25.88 2.75 3.95
N CYS A 238 24.89 3.64 4.19
CA CYS A 238 23.46 3.31 4.06
C CYS A 238 23.05 3.01 2.62
N SER A 239 23.74 3.58 1.63
CA SER A 239 23.47 3.33 0.21
C SER A 239 24.08 2.02 -0.28
N ASN A 240 25.26 1.66 0.23
CA ASN A 240 26.02 0.49 -0.21
C ASN A 240 25.58 -0.80 0.49
N SER A 241 25.25 -0.74 1.79
CA SER A 241 24.90 -1.96 2.54
C SER A 241 23.68 -2.73 2.00
N PRO A 242 22.59 -2.10 1.53
CA PRO A 242 21.48 -2.82 0.89
C PRO A 242 21.87 -3.46 -0.45
N ARG A 243 22.87 -2.92 -1.16
CA ARG A 243 23.34 -3.50 -2.44
C ARG A 243 24.05 -4.83 -2.20
N GLU A 244 24.93 -4.88 -1.21
CA GLU A 244 25.62 -6.13 -0.84
C GLU A 244 24.65 -7.15 -0.23
N GLU A 245 23.69 -6.71 0.61
CA GLU A 245 22.62 -7.57 1.10
C GLU A 245 21.83 -8.19 -0.06
N LYS A 246 21.38 -7.37 -1.03
CA LYS A 246 20.64 -7.82 -2.21
C LYS A 246 21.46 -8.76 -3.09
N LYS A 247 22.76 -8.50 -3.26
CA LYS A 247 23.66 -9.37 -4.01
C LYS A 247 23.75 -10.76 -3.37
N LEU A 248 24.02 -10.83 -2.07
CA LEU A 248 24.13 -12.09 -1.34
C LEU A 248 22.78 -12.82 -1.24
N TRP A 249 21.69 -12.07 -1.14
CA TRP A 249 20.33 -12.59 -1.24
C TRP A 249 20.08 -13.29 -2.58
N ASN A 250 20.42 -12.64 -3.71
CA ASN A 250 20.27 -13.23 -5.03
C ASN A 250 21.11 -14.50 -5.22
N ILE A 251 22.33 -14.54 -4.65
CA ILE A 251 23.17 -15.73 -4.67
C ILE A 251 22.51 -16.86 -3.88
N PHE A 252 22.06 -16.59 -2.65
CA PHE A 252 21.38 -17.57 -1.81
C PHE A 252 20.10 -18.12 -2.45
N ARG A 253 19.28 -17.26 -3.07
CA ARG A 253 18.07 -17.68 -3.79
C ARG A 253 18.37 -18.66 -4.92
N ARG A 254 19.45 -18.44 -5.66
CA ARG A 254 19.88 -19.34 -6.76
C ARG A 254 20.53 -20.61 -6.24
N TYR A 255 21.25 -20.51 -5.12
CA TYR A 255 22.05 -21.59 -4.56
C TYR A 255 21.87 -21.63 -3.03
N PRO A 256 20.85 -22.35 -2.51
CA PRO A 256 20.45 -22.30 -1.10
C PRO A 256 21.35 -23.14 -0.16
N THR A 257 22.67 -22.98 -0.30
CA THR A 257 23.65 -23.64 0.58
C THR A 257 23.70 -22.97 1.96
N THR A 258 24.23 -23.71 2.94
CA THR A 258 24.43 -23.17 4.29
C THR A 258 25.40 -21.99 4.28
N GLU A 259 26.48 -22.02 3.48
CA GLU A 259 27.41 -20.88 3.42
C GLU A 259 26.73 -19.63 2.87
N ASN A 260 25.95 -19.76 1.79
CA ASN A 260 25.25 -18.64 1.18
C ASN A 260 24.19 -18.05 2.13
N HIS A 261 23.48 -18.91 2.88
CA HIS A 261 22.53 -18.46 3.89
C HIS A 261 23.23 -17.66 5.01
N VAL A 262 24.35 -18.17 5.53
CA VAL A 262 25.13 -17.48 6.57
C VAL A 262 25.69 -16.15 6.05
N ALA A 263 26.19 -16.10 4.81
CA ALA A 263 26.68 -14.88 4.19
C ALA A 263 25.57 -13.82 4.06
N PHE A 264 24.39 -14.22 3.57
CA PHE A 264 23.22 -13.35 3.50
C PHE A 264 22.81 -12.84 4.90
N LYS A 265 22.70 -13.71 5.90
CA LYS A 265 22.33 -13.34 7.28
C LYS A 265 23.31 -12.33 7.88
N ARG A 266 24.62 -12.50 7.64
CA ARG A 266 25.66 -11.55 8.06
C ARG A 266 25.48 -10.18 7.39
N ALA A 267 25.25 -10.15 6.08
CA ALA A 267 25.03 -8.91 5.35
C ALA A 267 23.75 -8.17 5.80
N LYS A 268 22.65 -8.91 6.00
CA LYS A 268 21.39 -8.39 6.54
C LYS A 268 21.57 -7.80 7.94
N ALA A 269 22.30 -8.49 8.83
CA ALA A 269 22.62 -7.98 10.16
C ALA A 269 23.49 -6.70 10.10
N LEU A 270 24.48 -6.67 9.20
CA LEU A 270 25.34 -5.51 8.98
C LEU A 270 24.56 -4.30 8.45
N ALA A 271 23.72 -4.48 7.43
CA ALA A 271 22.88 -3.43 6.87
C ALA A 271 21.94 -2.83 7.93
N ARG A 272 21.30 -3.70 8.74
CA ARG A 272 20.48 -3.27 9.89
C ARG A 272 21.30 -2.45 10.90
N ARG A 273 22.52 -2.90 11.24
CA ARG A 273 23.41 -2.19 12.17
C ARG A 273 23.82 -0.82 11.63
N ILE A 274 24.23 -0.74 10.37
CA ILE A 274 24.61 0.52 9.71
C ILE A 274 23.44 1.50 9.74
N ARG A 275 22.25 1.05 9.33
CA ARG A 275 21.04 1.89 9.34
C ARG A 275 20.74 2.45 10.73
N ARG A 276 20.69 1.59 11.76
CA ARG A 276 20.43 2.00 13.14
C ARG A 276 21.49 2.96 13.67
N ARG A 277 22.77 2.69 13.37
CA ARG A 277 23.89 3.56 13.77
C ARG A 277 23.78 4.94 13.13
N SER A 278 23.57 5.02 11.83
CA SER A 278 23.46 6.30 11.13
C SER A 278 22.23 7.10 11.55
N GLN A 279 21.09 6.44 11.81
CA GLN A 279 19.91 7.07 12.41
C GLN A 279 20.23 7.65 13.79
N ARG A 280 20.86 6.87 14.66
CA ARG A 280 21.25 7.30 16.01
C ARG A 280 22.24 8.46 15.98
N GLU A 281 23.30 8.37 15.19
CA GLU A 281 24.32 9.41 15.06
C GLU A 281 23.72 10.72 14.52
N SER A 282 22.86 10.62 13.49
CA SER A 282 22.15 11.79 12.96
C SER A 282 21.22 12.41 14.00
N TRP A 283 20.55 11.60 14.82
CA TRP A 283 19.72 12.09 15.91
C TRP A 283 20.53 12.78 17.00
N ILE A 284 21.63 12.17 17.44
CA ILE A 284 22.56 12.76 18.41
C ILE A 284 23.07 14.11 17.90
N ASN A 285 23.50 14.18 16.63
CA ASN A 285 23.97 15.42 16.00
C ASN A 285 22.85 16.46 15.86
N PHE A 286 21.61 16.02 15.66
CA PHE A 286 20.47 16.92 15.57
C PHE A 286 20.13 17.55 16.93
N ILE A 287 20.17 16.74 18.00
CA ILE A 287 19.88 17.18 19.36
C ILE A 287 21.03 17.98 19.96
N SER A 288 22.29 17.64 19.67
CA SER A 288 23.45 18.40 20.18
C SER A 288 23.47 19.86 19.70
N PHE A 289 22.78 20.17 18.61
CA PHE A 289 22.58 21.54 18.12
C PHE A 289 21.58 22.35 18.96
N ILE A 290 20.74 21.71 19.78
CA ILE A 290 19.76 22.37 20.64
C ILE A 290 20.46 22.73 21.97
N THR A 291 21.12 23.88 21.97
CA THR A 291 21.79 24.45 23.15
C THR A 291 20.92 25.53 23.81
N SER A 292 21.27 25.96 25.02
CA SER A 292 20.59 27.07 25.73
C SER A 292 20.68 28.42 24.99
N SER A 293 21.61 28.55 24.04
CA SER A 293 21.83 29.75 23.24
C SER A 293 21.03 29.79 21.92
N ILE A 294 20.22 28.76 21.61
CA ILE A 294 19.43 28.73 20.37
C ILE A 294 18.28 29.75 20.41
N SER A 295 18.06 30.46 19.30
CA SER A 295 16.91 31.36 19.22
C SER A 295 15.58 30.61 19.20
N SER A 296 14.55 31.17 19.81
CA SER A 296 13.18 30.63 19.83
C SER A 296 12.67 30.27 18.43
N LYS A 297 12.96 31.10 17.42
CA LYS A 297 12.58 30.85 16.01
C LYS A 297 13.24 29.59 15.44
N GLN A 298 14.53 29.37 15.72
CA GLN A 298 15.26 28.20 15.27
C GLN A 298 14.82 26.93 16.02
N LEU A 299 14.57 27.05 17.33
CA LEU A 299 14.03 25.97 18.15
C LEU A 299 12.69 25.47 17.60
N TRP A 300 11.73 26.37 17.38
CA TRP A 300 10.41 26.01 16.83
C TRP A 300 10.49 25.43 15.43
N LYS A 301 11.43 25.89 14.59
CA LYS A 301 11.69 25.28 13.27
C LYS A 301 12.16 23.83 13.40
N LYS A 302 12.99 23.53 14.40
CA LYS A 302 13.51 22.18 14.67
C LYS A 302 12.44 21.27 15.28
N VAL A 303 11.66 21.77 16.25
CA VAL A 303 10.51 21.04 16.81
C VAL A 303 9.52 20.65 15.71
N LYS A 304 9.17 21.59 14.82
CA LYS A 304 8.32 21.29 13.65
C LYS A 304 8.95 20.27 12.70
N ALA A 305 10.29 20.21 12.60
CA ALA A 305 10.95 19.19 11.82
C ALA A 305 10.79 17.80 12.47
N ILE A 306 10.94 17.68 13.80
CA ILE A 306 10.76 16.42 14.53
C ILE A 306 9.33 15.87 14.32
N VAL A 307 8.31 16.72 14.53
CA VAL A 307 6.90 16.32 14.40
C VAL A 307 6.53 15.85 12.99
N ASN A 308 7.24 16.35 11.96
CA ASN A 308 7.03 15.97 10.56
C ASN A 308 7.94 14.83 10.07
N PHE A 309 8.73 14.20 10.94
CA PHE A 309 9.55 13.02 10.62
C PHE A 309 8.96 11.77 11.31
N PRO A 310 8.20 10.90 10.60
CA PRO A 310 7.51 9.78 11.23
C PRO A 310 8.39 8.59 11.64
N PHE A 311 9.72 8.71 11.69
CA PHE A 311 10.62 7.56 11.82
C PHE A 311 11.78 7.82 12.80
N LEU A 312 11.45 8.28 14.00
CA LEU A 312 12.40 8.40 15.11
C LEU A 312 12.01 7.59 16.36
N PHE A 313 10.95 6.78 16.26
CA PHE A 313 10.60 5.76 17.26
C PHE A 313 10.36 4.43 16.55
#